data_AF-A0A7C5GVQ2-F1
#
_entry.id   AF-A0A7C5GVQ2-F1
#
_cell.length_a   1.000
_cell.length_b   1.000
_cell.length_c   1.000
_cell.angle_alpha   90.00
_cell.angle_beta   90.00
_cell.angle_gamma   90.00
#
_symmetry.space_group_name_H-M   'P 1'
#
loop_
_entity.id
_entity.type
_entity.pdbx_description
1 polymer ?
#
loop_
_entity_poly.entity_id
_entity_poly.type
_entity_poly.pdbx_seq_one_letter_code
_entity_poly.pdbx_strand_id
1 'polypeptide(L)'
;MTMSKNYLDFLNEHTDWNKHRLIDRTDHVKSGYRKKGISGEFGYKSQILGLSFKDKPDAGIGKDAEEIYFEESGKFPNLLESIELTQPTLEDGDLITGMMIAFGTGGSKEANWEDFEKLFYDPTFYNFMGFDNIWDEGTQGTSCGFFFPHQQNLAPYMDEHGNSDIQKALQVMEIQRAEKKEAAKSPADYRIWVGQRPKMPSEAFSRTSNRYLYSAEVEAQYNLVTRNPEIKHLHRAGMLYRTTEGIKLDEAVAVLTPPIMDFPNKKHGDGLDHTSGAYVEWFAPYRDENGRIPDGLYTAWHDPVAVDKDKDKISIVDSAGATYIYENINNFTPSKGDIIVAAYYGRPPIVDDYNEQLFTVLDYWNAKMLFENDRGDVIPYAKRFKHLDRLMREPDIGHAKELSGKHGRTWGVSMNEPRKLHGVKYFKDWMMTKRGVDKNGNAILNLHYIYDAGLLGESLKWDINGNFDRLSACIVGQYQIKESLHKIGVIEQDEGEQDTFFTRKRYN
;
A
#
# COMPACT_ATOMS: atom_id res chain seq x y z
N MET A 1 -4.93 -34.18 8.31
CA MET A 1 -4.10 -35.39 8.54
C MET A 1 -4.67 -36.73 8.05
N THR A 2 -5.93 -36.83 7.59
CA THR A 2 -6.47 -38.10 7.03
C THR A 2 -5.60 -38.67 5.91
N MET A 3 -5.04 -37.81 5.06
CA MET A 3 -4.11 -38.21 3.99
C MET A 3 -2.82 -38.84 4.51
N SER A 4 -2.18 -38.22 5.51
CA SER A 4 -0.95 -38.73 6.12
C SER A 4 -1.15 -40.12 6.73
N LYS A 5 -2.29 -40.35 7.40
CA LYS A 5 -2.64 -41.67 7.94
C LYS A 5 -2.79 -42.72 6.82
N ASN A 6 -3.47 -42.39 5.72
CA ASN A 6 -3.63 -43.29 4.58
C ASN A 6 -2.27 -43.70 3.99
N TYR A 7 -1.32 -42.77 3.87
CA TYR A 7 0.03 -43.10 3.42
C TYR A 7 0.78 -44.00 4.42
N LEU A 8 0.64 -43.76 5.71
CA LEU A 8 1.22 -44.64 6.74
C LEU A 8 0.60 -46.04 6.73
N ASP A 9 -0.70 -46.15 6.47
CA ASP A 9 -1.40 -47.43 6.33
C ASP A 9 -0.90 -48.17 5.08
N PHE A 10 -0.80 -47.48 3.94
CA PHE A 10 -0.22 -48.01 2.71
C PHE A 10 1.22 -48.53 2.92
N LEU A 11 2.08 -47.74 3.57
CA LEU A 11 3.47 -48.14 3.86
C LEU A 11 3.51 -49.37 4.77
N ASN A 12 2.64 -49.44 5.76
CA ASN A 12 2.56 -50.59 6.67
C ASN A 12 2.07 -51.87 5.96
N GLU A 13 1.21 -51.76 4.96
CA GLU A 13 0.67 -52.90 4.21
C GLU A 13 1.58 -53.37 3.07
N HIS A 14 2.29 -52.44 2.42
CA HIS A 14 3.01 -52.70 1.18
C HIS A 14 4.54 -52.66 1.29
N THR A 15 5.08 -52.41 2.47
CA THR A 15 6.55 -52.35 2.66
C THR A 15 6.99 -53.06 3.93
N ASP A 16 8.26 -53.49 3.95
CA ASP A 16 8.91 -54.07 5.14
C ASP A 16 9.14 -53.05 6.27
N TRP A 17 8.81 -51.77 6.05
CA TRP A 17 8.96 -50.69 7.02
C TRP A 17 7.78 -50.54 7.97
N ASN A 18 6.96 -51.59 8.13
CA ASN A 18 5.78 -51.55 8.99
C ASN A 18 6.14 -51.18 10.43
N LYS A 19 5.44 -50.15 10.96
CA LYS A 19 5.57 -49.70 12.35
C LYS A 19 4.24 -49.86 13.10
N HIS A 20 4.31 -50.56 14.23
CA HIS A 20 3.22 -50.58 15.22
C HIS A 20 2.95 -49.17 15.77
N ARG A 21 1.70 -48.92 16.18
CA ARG A 21 1.24 -47.63 16.70
C ARG A 21 0.79 -47.75 18.16
N LEU A 22 1.32 -46.90 19.02
CA LEU A 22 0.88 -46.69 20.41
C LEU A 22 -0.37 -45.82 20.46
N ILE A 23 -0.45 -44.84 19.56
CA ILE A 23 -1.57 -43.91 19.40
C ILE A 23 -1.89 -43.88 17.91
N ASP A 24 -3.16 -44.08 17.55
CA ASP A 24 -3.62 -44.10 16.17
C ASP A 24 -4.89 -43.24 15.99
N ARG A 25 -4.76 -41.94 16.28
CA ARG A 25 -5.84 -40.95 16.12
C ARG A 25 -5.56 -40.07 14.90
N THR A 26 -6.60 -39.48 14.34
CA THR A 26 -6.49 -38.62 13.15
C THR A 26 -5.61 -37.39 13.36
N ASP A 27 -5.56 -36.87 14.59
CA ASP A 27 -4.79 -35.70 15.01
C ASP A 27 -3.48 -36.07 15.75
N HIS A 28 -3.29 -37.34 16.10
CA HIS A 28 -2.10 -37.78 16.80
C HIS A 28 -1.81 -39.24 16.49
N VAL A 29 -0.72 -39.46 15.77
CA VAL A 29 -0.18 -40.79 15.52
C VAL A 29 1.16 -40.91 16.22
N LYS A 30 1.36 -41.98 17.01
CA LYS A 30 2.63 -42.27 17.70
C LYS A 30 3.03 -43.70 17.43
N SER A 31 4.23 -43.89 16.88
CA SER A 31 4.80 -45.22 16.64
C SER A 31 5.30 -45.88 17.93
N GLY A 32 5.24 -47.20 18.02
CA GLY A 32 5.78 -47.99 19.12
C GLY A 32 4.87 -49.12 19.58
N TYR A 33 5.19 -49.71 20.72
CA TYR A 33 4.45 -50.82 21.32
C TYR A 33 4.64 -50.89 22.83
N ARG A 34 3.78 -51.65 23.52
CA ARG A 34 3.89 -51.96 24.95
C ARG A 34 4.23 -53.44 25.13
N LYS A 35 5.15 -53.74 26.04
CA LYS A 35 5.50 -55.13 26.39
C LYS A 35 4.62 -55.59 27.57
N LYS A 36 4.09 -56.81 27.49
CA LYS A 36 3.26 -57.37 28.56
C LYS A 36 4.10 -57.55 29.85
N GLY A 37 3.62 -57.00 30.96
CA GLY A 37 4.28 -57.12 32.27
C GLY A 37 5.41 -56.12 32.56
N ILE A 38 5.71 -55.19 31.66
CA ILE A 38 6.70 -54.11 31.87
C ILE A 38 6.00 -52.76 31.71
N SER A 39 6.17 -51.86 32.68
CA SER A 39 5.71 -50.48 32.56
C SER A 39 6.63 -49.71 31.60
N GLY A 40 6.06 -49.15 30.54
CA GLY A 40 6.80 -48.30 29.60
C GLY A 40 6.34 -48.46 28.15
N GLU A 41 6.67 -47.45 27.35
CA GLU A 41 6.50 -47.44 25.90
C GLU A 41 7.84 -47.78 25.24
N PHE A 42 7.82 -48.60 24.20
CA PHE A 42 9.00 -49.09 23.48
C PHE A 42 8.87 -48.87 21.97
N GLY A 43 9.99 -48.95 21.25
CA GLY A 43 10.06 -48.69 19.80
C GLY A 43 10.50 -47.26 19.47
N TYR A 44 10.27 -46.86 18.22
CA TYR A 44 10.74 -45.58 17.65
C TYR A 44 10.16 -44.34 18.33
N LYS A 45 8.90 -44.38 18.80
CA LYS A 45 8.21 -43.27 19.48
C LYS A 45 8.08 -41.98 18.67
N SER A 46 8.52 -41.95 17.42
CA SER A 46 8.23 -40.88 16.46
C SER A 46 6.73 -40.63 16.41
N GLN A 47 6.36 -39.36 16.37
CA GLN A 47 4.98 -38.91 16.43
C GLN A 47 4.70 -37.85 15.39
N ILE A 48 3.47 -37.84 14.90
CA ILE A 48 2.92 -36.77 14.07
C ILE A 48 1.74 -36.19 14.85
N LEU A 49 1.76 -34.88 15.07
CA LEU A 49 0.75 -34.15 15.82
C LEU A 49 0.08 -33.11 14.93
N GLY A 50 -1.25 -33.04 15.03
CA GLY A 50 -2.10 -32.12 14.30
C GLY A 50 -2.57 -31.09 15.27
N LEU A 51 -2.10 -29.87 15.09
CA LEU A 51 -2.38 -28.77 15.97
C LEU A 51 -3.22 -27.73 15.22
N SER A 52 -4.23 -27.18 15.89
CA SER A 52 -5.01 -26.06 15.37
C SER A 52 -4.71 -24.83 16.22
N PHE A 53 -4.16 -23.80 15.59
CA PHE A 53 -3.90 -22.53 16.25
C PHE A 53 -5.18 -21.71 16.38
N LYS A 54 -6.02 -21.65 15.34
CA LYS A 54 -7.29 -20.90 15.33
C LYS A 54 -7.14 -19.48 15.88
N ASP A 55 -7.51 -19.24 17.14
CA ASP A 55 -7.44 -17.95 17.84
C ASP A 55 -6.29 -17.89 18.88
N LYS A 56 -5.45 -18.92 18.93
CA LYS A 56 -4.39 -19.16 19.93
C LYS A 56 -3.03 -19.29 19.24
N PRO A 57 -2.29 -18.18 19.08
CA PRO A 57 -0.98 -18.17 18.43
C PRO A 57 0.08 -18.92 19.26
N ASP A 58 -0.16 -19.14 20.55
CA ASP A 58 0.72 -19.85 21.49
C ASP A 58 0.55 -21.38 21.50
N ALA A 59 -0.33 -21.94 20.66
CA ALA A 59 -0.66 -23.37 20.70
C ALA A 59 0.56 -24.29 20.48
N GLY A 60 1.57 -23.82 19.74
CA GLY A 60 2.81 -24.53 19.44
C GLY A 60 3.78 -24.60 20.61
N ILE A 61 3.64 -23.73 21.62
CA ILE A 61 4.57 -23.63 22.75
C ILE A 61 4.62 -24.95 23.54
N GLY A 62 5.83 -25.39 23.86
CA GLY A 62 6.07 -26.60 24.66
C GLY A 62 5.82 -27.91 23.91
N LYS A 63 5.61 -27.84 22.58
CA LYS A 63 5.67 -29.01 21.70
C LYS A 63 7.10 -29.15 21.20
N ASP A 64 7.81 -30.15 21.71
CA ASP A 64 9.13 -30.53 21.23
C ASP A 64 8.96 -31.27 19.89
N ALA A 65 9.33 -30.59 18.80
CA ALA A 65 9.16 -31.07 17.42
C ALA A 65 10.44 -30.81 16.63
N GLU A 66 10.84 -31.77 15.80
CA GLU A 66 12.00 -31.62 14.89
C GLU A 66 11.59 -30.91 13.59
N GLU A 67 10.34 -31.10 13.16
CA GLU A 67 9.79 -30.50 11.94
C GLU A 67 8.41 -29.90 12.24
N ILE A 68 8.21 -28.63 11.85
CA ILE A 68 6.95 -27.91 12.03
C ILE A 68 6.47 -27.41 10.67
N TYR A 69 5.24 -27.81 10.32
CA TYR A 69 4.59 -27.44 9.06
C TYR A 69 3.40 -26.52 9.32
N PHE A 70 3.51 -25.27 8.88
CA PHE A 70 2.38 -24.34 8.82
C PHE A 70 1.68 -24.51 7.47
N GLU A 71 0.68 -25.39 7.42
CA GLU A 71 -0.13 -25.62 6.21
C GLU A 71 -1.13 -24.49 5.95
N GLU A 72 -1.42 -24.23 4.67
CA GLU A 72 -2.40 -23.23 4.23
C GLU A 72 -2.15 -21.82 4.80
N SER A 73 -0.87 -21.42 4.83
CA SER A 73 -0.42 -20.13 5.38
C SER A 73 -1.18 -18.91 4.84
N GLY A 74 -1.65 -18.94 3.59
CA GLY A 74 -2.46 -17.86 3.00
C GLY A 74 -3.86 -17.65 3.62
N LYS A 75 -4.32 -18.59 4.45
CA LYS A 75 -5.58 -18.50 5.22
C LYS A 75 -5.34 -18.48 6.73
N PHE A 76 -4.08 -18.55 7.16
CA PHE A 76 -3.72 -18.71 8.57
C PHE A 76 -3.80 -17.34 9.27
N PRO A 77 -4.77 -17.10 10.17
CA PRO A 77 -4.82 -15.86 10.97
C PRO A 77 -3.64 -15.79 11.95
N ASN A 78 -3.03 -14.61 12.09
CA ASN A 78 -1.92 -14.37 13.01
C ASN A 78 -0.72 -15.33 12.77
N LEU A 79 -0.40 -15.56 11.50
CA LEU A 79 0.67 -16.50 11.11
C LEU A 79 2.02 -16.06 11.66
N LEU A 80 2.37 -14.77 11.52
CA LEU A 80 3.66 -14.26 11.98
C LEU A 80 3.81 -14.36 13.50
N GLU A 81 2.76 -14.03 14.25
CA GLU A 81 2.74 -14.18 15.71
C GLU A 81 2.89 -15.65 16.12
N SER A 82 2.23 -16.57 15.40
CA SER A 82 2.33 -18.01 15.67
C SER A 82 3.73 -18.55 15.37
N ILE A 83 4.38 -18.06 14.31
CA ILE A 83 5.78 -18.38 13.98
C ILE A 83 6.71 -17.87 15.07
N GLU A 84 6.59 -16.61 15.47
CA GLU A 84 7.44 -15.98 16.49
C GLU A 84 7.36 -16.72 17.83
N LEU A 85 6.16 -17.13 18.26
CA LEU A 85 5.98 -17.88 19.51
C LEU A 85 6.44 -19.35 19.42
N THR A 86 6.43 -19.93 18.23
CA THR A 86 6.79 -21.34 18.02
C THR A 86 8.28 -21.52 17.72
N GLN A 87 8.93 -20.55 17.08
CA GLN A 87 10.32 -20.65 16.67
C GLN A 87 11.29 -21.00 17.81
N PRO A 88 11.18 -20.46 19.04
CA PRO A 88 12.05 -20.83 20.15
C PRO A 88 11.97 -22.32 20.55
N THR A 89 10.93 -23.05 20.14
CA THR A 89 10.87 -24.51 20.39
C THR A 89 11.80 -25.31 19.49
N LEU A 90 12.38 -24.68 18.47
CA LEU A 90 13.35 -25.24 17.52
C LEU A 90 14.77 -24.71 17.77
N GLU A 91 15.01 -24.10 18.92
CA GLU A 91 16.28 -23.47 19.27
C GLU A 91 16.80 -24.06 20.59
N ASP A 92 18.10 -24.38 20.64
CA ASP A 92 18.84 -24.71 21.86
C ASP A 92 19.99 -23.71 22.01
N GLY A 93 19.71 -22.59 22.69
CA GLY A 93 20.61 -21.44 22.71
C GLY A 93 20.79 -20.87 21.32
N ASP A 94 22.03 -20.92 20.81
CA ASP A 94 22.38 -20.40 19.47
C ASP A 94 22.25 -21.47 18.36
N LEU A 95 21.81 -22.68 18.68
CA LEU A 95 21.66 -23.77 17.73
C LEU A 95 20.21 -23.93 17.27
N ILE A 96 19.99 -23.96 15.96
CA ILE A 96 18.72 -24.38 15.38
C ILE A 96 18.69 -25.91 15.35
N THR A 97 17.73 -26.51 16.05
CA THR A 97 17.63 -27.98 16.27
C THR A 97 16.58 -28.65 15.40
N GLY A 98 15.77 -27.88 14.67
CA GLY A 98 14.73 -28.40 13.77
C GLY A 98 14.45 -27.49 12.58
N MET A 99 13.39 -27.81 11.84
CA MET A 99 13.02 -27.12 10.61
C MET A 99 11.56 -26.64 10.66
N MET A 100 11.35 -25.40 10.26
CA MET A 100 10.01 -24.82 10.07
C MET A 100 9.74 -24.60 8.58
N ILE A 101 8.57 -25.06 8.10
CA ILE A 101 8.13 -24.87 6.73
C ILE A 101 6.73 -24.25 6.76
N ALA A 102 6.60 -23.06 6.18
CA ALA A 102 5.31 -22.41 5.95
C ALA A 102 4.97 -22.46 4.46
N PHE A 103 3.81 -23.02 4.12
CA PHE A 103 3.38 -23.15 2.73
C PHE A 103 1.87 -23.02 2.61
N GLY A 104 1.42 -22.50 1.46
CA GLY A 104 0.00 -22.33 1.20
C GLY A 104 -0.26 -21.69 -0.14
N THR A 105 -1.55 -21.53 -0.46
CA THR A 105 -1.98 -20.86 -1.68
C THR A 105 -2.49 -19.46 -1.39
N GLY A 106 -2.22 -18.53 -2.31
CA GLY A 106 -2.86 -17.22 -2.34
C GLY A 106 -4.23 -17.26 -3.06
N GLY A 107 -5.00 -16.17 -2.98
CA GLY A 107 -6.20 -15.99 -3.83
C GLY A 107 -7.51 -16.63 -3.36
N SER A 108 -7.71 -16.83 -2.04
CA SER A 108 -9.02 -17.26 -1.49
C SER A 108 -9.84 -16.08 -0.93
N LYS A 109 -11.17 -16.20 -0.91
CA LYS A 109 -12.09 -15.11 -0.49
C LYS A 109 -11.96 -14.71 0.99
N GLU A 110 -11.39 -15.58 1.82
CA GLU A 110 -11.24 -15.41 3.29
C GLU A 110 -9.76 -15.32 3.68
N ALA A 111 -8.90 -14.86 2.77
CA ALA A 111 -7.46 -14.98 2.94
C ALA A 111 -6.90 -13.91 3.89
N ASN A 112 -6.23 -14.36 4.95
CA ASN A 112 -5.33 -13.58 5.81
C ASN A 112 -3.91 -13.63 5.25
N TRP A 113 -3.75 -13.19 3.99
CA TRP A 113 -2.50 -13.33 3.24
C TRP A 113 -1.45 -12.30 3.62
N GLU A 114 -1.76 -11.26 4.39
CA GLU A 114 -0.82 -10.17 4.71
C GLU A 114 0.42 -10.66 5.45
N ASP A 115 0.24 -11.57 6.40
CA ASP A 115 1.33 -12.16 7.17
C ASP A 115 2.16 -13.13 6.32
N PHE A 116 1.49 -13.91 5.47
CA PHE A 116 2.17 -14.82 4.55
C PHE A 116 2.91 -14.07 3.43
N GLU A 117 2.37 -12.96 2.94
CA GLU A 117 3.01 -12.08 1.95
C GLU A 117 4.27 -11.44 2.53
N LYS A 118 4.21 -10.92 3.75
CA LYS A 118 5.39 -10.39 4.46
C LYS A 118 6.46 -11.46 4.64
N LEU A 119 6.07 -12.64 5.14
CA LEU A 119 6.98 -13.77 5.30
C LEU A 119 7.62 -14.18 3.96
N PHE A 120 6.85 -14.16 2.89
CA PHE A 120 7.33 -14.54 1.57
C PHE A 120 8.28 -13.50 0.96
N TYR A 121 8.00 -12.20 1.06
CA TYR A 121 8.87 -11.17 0.46
C TYR A 121 10.03 -10.72 1.35
N ASP A 122 10.04 -11.11 2.63
CA ASP A 122 11.15 -10.84 3.55
C ASP A 122 11.46 -12.05 4.45
N PRO A 123 11.81 -13.21 3.87
CA PRO A 123 11.99 -14.45 4.64
C PRO A 123 13.14 -14.34 5.64
N THR A 124 14.22 -13.63 5.28
CA THR A 124 15.42 -13.51 6.10
C THR A 124 15.16 -12.75 7.40
N PHE A 125 14.29 -11.73 7.38
CA PHE A 125 13.89 -11.02 8.59
C PHE A 125 13.22 -11.94 9.62
N TYR A 126 12.46 -12.92 9.14
CA TYR A 126 11.76 -13.91 9.98
C TYR A 126 12.56 -15.19 10.22
N ASN A 127 13.87 -15.20 9.94
CA ASN A 127 14.76 -16.36 10.07
C ASN A 127 14.39 -17.56 9.16
N PHE A 128 13.81 -17.28 7.99
CA PHE A 128 13.57 -18.28 6.93
C PHE A 128 14.64 -18.19 5.83
N MET A 129 14.80 -19.30 5.11
CA MET A 129 15.65 -19.36 3.93
C MET A 129 15.10 -18.47 2.82
N GLY A 130 15.92 -17.53 2.35
CA GLY A 130 15.63 -16.68 1.21
C GLY A 130 16.16 -17.25 -0.11
N PHE A 131 15.47 -16.94 -1.20
CA PHE A 131 15.79 -17.30 -2.58
C PHE A 131 15.79 -16.03 -3.44
N ASP A 132 16.56 -16.01 -4.52
CA ASP A 132 16.53 -14.88 -5.45
C ASP A 132 15.14 -14.77 -6.10
N ASN A 133 14.55 -13.57 -6.05
CA ASN A 133 13.27 -13.32 -6.72
C ASN A 133 13.48 -13.21 -8.23
N ILE A 134 13.36 -14.35 -8.91
CA ILE A 134 13.43 -14.48 -10.36
C ILE A 134 12.06 -14.46 -11.05
N TRP A 135 10.97 -14.39 -10.26
CA TRP A 135 9.61 -14.58 -10.77
C TRP A 135 8.85 -13.27 -10.98
N ASP A 136 9.01 -12.29 -10.08
CA ASP A 136 8.38 -10.98 -10.25
C ASP A 136 9.23 -10.08 -11.16
N GLU A 137 8.56 -9.28 -11.98
CA GLU A 137 9.26 -8.32 -12.84
C GLU A 137 9.84 -7.16 -12.00
N GLY A 138 11.07 -6.77 -12.31
CA GLY A 138 11.75 -5.64 -11.65
C GLY A 138 12.23 -5.89 -10.22
N THR A 139 12.28 -7.14 -9.75
CA THR A 139 12.74 -7.53 -8.40
C THR A 139 14.11 -8.22 -8.40
N GLN A 140 14.84 -8.16 -9.52
CA GLN A 140 16.16 -8.75 -9.67
C GLN A 140 17.11 -8.23 -8.57
N GLY A 141 17.69 -9.14 -7.80
CA GLY A 141 18.57 -8.81 -6.66
C GLY A 141 17.84 -8.65 -5.32
N THR A 142 16.53 -8.92 -5.25
CA THR A 142 15.79 -9.05 -3.99
C THR A 142 15.61 -10.51 -3.59
N SER A 143 15.44 -10.77 -2.29
CA SER A 143 15.20 -12.11 -1.72
C SER A 143 13.71 -12.34 -1.50
N CYS A 144 13.21 -13.55 -1.74
CA CYS A 144 11.86 -13.98 -1.41
C CYS A 144 11.82 -15.48 -1.03
N GLY A 145 10.66 -15.97 -0.60
CA GLY A 145 10.43 -17.39 -0.38
C GLY A 145 10.40 -18.16 -1.71
N PHE A 146 10.56 -19.49 -1.63
CA PHE A 146 10.46 -20.31 -2.82
C PHE A 146 9.03 -20.29 -3.39
N PHE A 147 8.89 -20.00 -4.68
CA PHE A 147 7.61 -20.01 -5.38
C PHE A 147 7.57 -21.13 -6.42
N PHE A 148 6.46 -21.87 -6.46
CA PHE A 148 6.21 -22.92 -7.44
C PHE A 148 5.12 -22.47 -8.43
N PRO A 149 5.49 -21.98 -9.63
CA PRO A 149 4.55 -21.44 -10.59
C PRO A 149 3.60 -22.48 -11.19
N HIS A 150 2.39 -22.04 -11.59
CA HIS A 150 1.40 -22.94 -12.18
C HIS A 150 1.86 -23.63 -13.47
N GLN A 151 2.64 -22.94 -14.31
CA GLN A 151 3.19 -23.52 -15.54
C GLN A 151 4.11 -24.71 -15.30
N GLN A 152 4.70 -24.82 -14.09
CA GLN A 152 5.51 -25.98 -13.73
C GLN A 152 4.68 -27.20 -13.33
N ASN A 153 3.37 -27.04 -13.09
CA ASN A 153 2.48 -28.09 -12.61
C ASN A 153 1.41 -28.53 -13.62
N LEU A 154 1.66 -28.37 -14.92
CA LEU A 154 0.71 -28.77 -15.96
C LEU A 154 1.06 -30.15 -16.52
N ALA A 155 0.38 -31.19 -15.99
CA ALA A 155 0.62 -32.58 -16.35
C ALA A 155 0.68 -32.89 -17.88
N PRO A 156 -0.17 -32.31 -18.75
CA PRO A 156 -0.07 -32.54 -20.20
C PRO A 156 1.22 -32.02 -20.85
N TYR A 157 1.97 -31.17 -20.15
CA TYR A 157 3.23 -30.57 -20.60
C TYR A 157 4.41 -31.05 -19.75
N MET A 158 4.26 -32.16 -19.02
CA MET A 158 5.35 -32.84 -18.31
C MET A 158 5.81 -34.06 -19.11
N ASP A 159 7.12 -34.30 -19.11
CA ASP A 159 7.67 -35.56 -19.61
C ASP A 159 7.44 -36.71 -18.60
N GLU A 160 7.85 -37.92 -18.98
CA GLU A 160 7.74 -39.12 -18.14
C GLU A 160 8.56 -39.05 -16.83
N HIS A 161 9.50 -38.10 -16.73
CA HIS A 161 10.33 -37.86 -15.56
C HIS A 161 9.81 -36.69 -14.70
N GLY A 162 8.71 -36.04 -15.10
CA GLY A 162 8.13 -34.91 -14.38
C GLY A 162 8.78 -33.56 -14.70
N ASN A 163 9.62 -33.46 -15.74
CA ASN A 163 10.16 -32.17 -16.19
C ASN A 163 9.13 -31.46 -17.07
N SER A 164 8.85 -30.19 -16.75
CA SER A 164 7.83 -29.40 -17.44
C SER A 164 8.38 -28.64 -18.66
N ASP A 165 7.70 -28.76 -19.81
CA ASP A 165 7.91 -27.91 -20.99
C ASP A 165 7.28 -26.53 -20.75
N ILE A 166 8.08 -25.65 -20.13
CA ILE A 166 7.65 -24.32 -19.67
C ILE A 166 7.12 -23.46 -20.83
N GLN A 167 7.72 -23.54 -22.03
CA GLN A 167 7.30 -22.69 -23.14
C GLN A 167 5.89 -23.06 -23.63
N LYS A 168 5.62 -24.36 -23.83
CA LYS A 168 4.28 -24.81 -24.23
C LYS A 168 3.25 -24.57 -23.13
N ALA A 169 3.62 -24.81 -21.88
CA ALA A 169 2.78 -24.54 -20.72
C ALA A 169 2.35 -23.07 -20.66
N LEU A 170 3.28 -22.13 -20.86
CA LEU A 170 2.98 -20.69 -20.85
C LEU A 170 2.03 -20.27 -21.98
N GLN A 171 2.22 -20.80 -23.20
CA GLN A 171 1.35 -20.51 -24.34
C GLN A 171 -0.10 -20.93 -24.06
N VAL A 172 -0.30 -22.13 -23.52
CA VAL A 172 -1.64 -22.63 -23.20
C VAL A 172 -2.27 -21.86 -22.06
N MET A 173 -1.48 -21.48 -21.05
CA MET A 173 -1.96 -20.62 -19.97
C MET A 173 -2.44 -19.25 -20.47
N GLU A 174 -1.75 -18.65 -21.45
CA GLU A 174 -2.20 -17.38 -22.03
C GLU A 174 -3.54 -17.51 -22.76
N ILE A 175 -3.75 -18.60 -23.50
CA ILE A 175 -5.04 -18.90 -24.14
C ILE A 175 -6.13 -19.04 -23.07
N GLN A 176 -5.90 -19.84 -22.03
CA GLN A 176 -6.86 -20.03 -20.94
C GLN A 176 -7.17 -18.72 -20.19
N ARG A 177 -6.16 -17.86 -20.03
CA ARG A 177 -6.31 -16.53 -19.41
C ARG A 177 -7.19 -15.64 -20.28
N ALA A 178 -6.95 -15.57 -21.58
CA ALA A 178 -7.76 -14.79 -22.51
C ALA A 178 -9.22 -15.26 -22.50
N GLU A 179 -9.47 -16.57 -22.64
CA GLU A 179 -10.79 -17.17 -22.59
C GLU A 179 -11.50 -16.89 -21.25
N LYS A 180 -10.78 -17.03 -20.13
CA LYS A 180 -11.37 -16.77 -18.81
C LYS A 180 -11.67 -15.30 -18.59
N LYS A 181 -10.85 -14.40 -19.12
CA LYS A 181 -11.06 -12.95 -19.05
C LYS A 181 -12.32 -12.55 -19.80
N GLU A 182 -12.59 -13.13 -20.96
CA GLU A 182 -13.82 -12.91 -21.73
C GLU A 182 -15.05 -13.51 -21.05
N ALA A 183 -14.92 -14.70 -20.46
CA ALA A 183 -16.01 -15.40 -19.80
C ALA A 183 -16.32 -14.91 -18.36
N ALA A 184 -15.44 -14.10 -17.76
CA ALA A 184 -15.58 -13.67 -16.37
C ALA A 184 -16.74 -12.67 -16.22
N LYS A 185 -17.62 -12.93 -15.24
CA LYS A 185 -18.75 -12.04 -14.91
C LYS A 185 -18.30 -10.75 -14.23
N SER A 186 -17.14 -10.77 -13.58
CA SER A 186 -16.54 -9.62 -12.94
C SER A 186 -15.02 -9.68 -13.01
N PRO A 187 -14.32 -8.52 -12.97
CA PRO A 187 -12.87 -8.49 -12.84
C PRO A 187 -12.35 -9.21 -11.59
N ALA A 188 -13.13 -9.22 -10.50
CA ALA A 188 -12.77 -9.94 -9.28
C ALA A 188 -12.76 -11.46 -9.47
N ASP A 189 -13.73 -12.01 -10.20
CA ASP A 189 -13.77 -13.45 -10.50
C ASP A 189 -12.57 -13.89 -11.36
N TYR A 190 -12.16 -13.04 -12.30
CA TYR A 190 -10.95 -13.27 -13.09
C TYR A 190 -9.70 -13.25 -12.20
N ARG A 191 -9.56 -12.27 -11.29
CA ARG A 191 -8.42 -12.18 -10.36
C ARG A 191 -8.33 -13.38 -9.42
N ILE A 192 -9.45 -13.86 -8.87
CA ILE A 192 -9.48 -15.10 -8.05
C ILE A 192 -8.96 -16.29 -8.87
N TRP A 193 -9.42 -16.40 -10.12
CA TRP A 193 -9.01 -17.49 -10.99
C TRP A 193 -7.51 -17.43 -11.31
N VAL A 194 -6.96 -16.23 -11.53
CA VAL A 194 -5.52 -15.99 -11.74
C VAL A 194 -4.72 -16.28 -10.46
N GLY A 195 -5.18 -15.85 -9.29
CA GLY A 195 -4.49 -16.09 -8.02
C GLY A 195 -4.39 -17.57 -7.64
N GLN A 196 -5.31 -18.40 -8.12
CA GLN A 196 -5.24 -19.86 -8.01
C GLN A 196 -4.35 -20.52 -9.08
N ARG A 197 -4.00 -19.79 -10.15
CA ARG A 197 -3.14 -20.23 -11.26
C ARG A 197 -2.05 -19.21 -11.56
N PRO A 198 -1.26 -18.81 -10.54
CA PRO A 198 -0.32 -17.72 -10.66
C PRO A 198 0.92 -18.16 -11.44
N LYS A 199 1.45 -17.24 -12.26
CA LYS A 199 2.74 -17.39 -12.95
C LYS A 199 3.89 -16.82 -12.14
N MET A 200 3.57 -15.87 -11.26
CA MET A 200 4.50 -15.13 -10.42
C MET A 200 3.89 -14.88 -9.03
N PRO A 201 4.71 -14.66 -7.98
CA PRO A 201 4.23 -14.42 -6.63
C PRO A 201 3.24 -13.26 -6.52
N SER A 202 3.48 -12.13 -7.19
CA SER A 202 2.56 -10.97 -7.18
C SER A 202 1.15 -11.33 -7.63
N GLU A 203 0.98 -12.25 -8.57
CA GLU A 203 -0.35 -12.76 -8.97
C GLU A 203 -0.99 -13.64 -7.90
N ALA A 204 -0.19 -14.42 -7.15
CA ALA A 204 -0.68 -15.26 -6.06
C ALA A 204 -1.16 -14.40 -4.86
N PHE A 205 -0.39 -13.35 -4.54
CA PHE A 205 -0.70 -12.39 -3.48
C PHE A 205 -1.65 -11.27 -3.92
N SER A 206 -2.04 -11.22 -5.20
CA SER A 206 -2.97 -10.24 -5.74
C SER A 206 -4.26 -10.19 -4.92
N ARG A 207 -4.51 -9.04 -4.28
CA ARG A 207 -5.62 -8.84 -3.35
C ARG A 207 -6.96 -9.05 -4.08
N THR A 208 -7.74 -10.04 -3.64
CA THR A 208 -9.09 -10.33 -4.18
C THR A 208 -10.15 -9.29 -3.73
N SER A 209 -9.89 -8.55 -2.64
CA SER A 209 -10.79 -7.49 -2.19
C SER A 209 -10.92 -6.42 -3.27
N ASN A 210 -12.16 -6.12 -3.67
CA ASN A 210 -12.51 -5.06 -4.62
C ASN A 210 -12.27 -3.68 -3.98
N ARG A 211 -11.00 -3.31 -3.78
CA ARG A 211 -10.60 -1.99 -3.27
C ARG A 211 -10.82 -0.99 -4.39
N TYR A 212 -11.56 0.07 -4.10
CA TYR A 212 -12.07 0.98 -5.12
C TYR A 212 -10.97 1.65 -5.95
N LEU A 213 -9.85 2.00 -5.31
CA LEU A 213 -8.68 2.65 -5.92
C LEU A 213 -7.66 1.66 -6.50
N TYR A 214 -7.72 0.38 -6.13
CA TYR A 214 -6.80 -0.62 -6.65
C TYR A 214 -6.99 -0.83 -8.16
N SER A 215 -5.88 -0.78 -8.90
CA SER A 215 -5.79 -1.06 -10.32
C SER A 215 -4.39 -1.57 -10.67
N ALA A 216 -4.27 -2.30 -11.79
CA ALA A 216 -2.98 -2.83 -12.24
C ALA A 216 -2.01 -1.68 -12.58
N GLU A 217 -2.55 -0.56 -13.06
CA GLU A 217 -1.80 0.65 -13.38
C GLU A 217 -1.20 1.29 -12.12
N VAL A 218 -1.96 1.37 -11.03
CA VAL A 218 -1.46 1.90 -9.74
C VAL A 218 -0.40 0.98 -9.16
N GLU A 219 -0.59 -0.34 -9.28
CA GLU A 219 0.40 -1.33 -8.82
C GLU A 219 1.70 -1.27 -9.63
N ALA A 220 1.60 -1.13 -10.96
CA ALA A 220 2.75 -0.95 -11.83
C ALA A 220 3.53 0.32 -11.48
N GLN A 221 2.83 1.44 -11.26
CA GLN A 221 3.48 2.69 -10.84
C GLN A 221 4.11 2.57 -9.45
N TYR A 222 3.43 1.94 -8.49
CA TYR A 222 3.98 1.68 -7.15
C TYR A 222 5.28 0.87 -7.23
N ASN A 223 5.28 -0.22 -8.01
CA ASN A 223 6.47 -1.04 -8.22
C ASN A 223 7.58 -0.25 -8.93
N LEU A 224 7.25 0.58 -9.91
CA LEU A 224 8.21 1.44 -10.59
C LEU A 224 8.89 2.41 -9.61
N VAL A 225 8.12 3.15 -8.81
CA VAL A 225 8.63 4.14 -7.86
C VAL A 225 9.44 3.50 -6.73
N THR A 226 9.04 2.31 -6.26
CA THR A 226 9.70 1.64 -5.13
C THR A 226 10.93 0.83 -5.53
N ARG A 227 10.96 0.28 -6.75
CA ARG A 227 11.97 -0.70 -7.18
C ARG A 227 12.97 -0.13 -8.19
N ASN A 228 12.58 0.83 -9.04
CA ASN A 228 13.51 1.38 -10.03
C ASN A 228 14.49 2.36 -9.34
N PRO A 229 15.81 2.08 -9.32
CA PRO A 229 16.78 2.93 -8.64
C PRO A 229 16.83 4.37 -9.17
N GLU A 230 16.58 4.58 -10.46
CA GLU A 230 16.60 5.92 -11.08
C GLU A 230 15.45 6.79 -10.62
N ILE A 231 14.29 6.18 -10.33
CA ILE A 231 13.07 6.88 -9.91
C ILE A 231 12.96 6.97 -8.40
N LYS A 232 13.37 5.90 -7.70
CA LYS A 232 13.35 5.83 -6.23
C LYS A 232 14.09 6.98 -5.58
N HIS A 233 15.20 7.40 -6.17
CA HIS A 233 16.04 8.51 -5.69
C HIS A 233 15.82 9.82 -6.45
N LEU A 234 14.77 9.90 -7.28
CA LEU A 234 14.42 11.10 -8.05
C LEU A 234 13.63 12.10 -7.18
N HIS A 235 14.25 12.56 -6.09
CA HIS A 235 13.69 13.59 -5.22
C HIS A 235 14.79 14.25 -4.40
N ARG A 236 14.50 15.45 -3.89
CA ARG A 236 15.28 16.10 -2.83
C ARG A 236 14.49 16.01 -1.54
N ALA A 237 15.13 15.62 -0.44
CA ALA A 237 14.48 15.52 0.86
C ALA A 237 15.24 16.34 1.91
N GLY A 238 14.51 16.92 2.87
CA GLY A 238 15.11 17.73 3.93
C GLY A 238 14.08 18.53 4.72
N MET A 239 14.56 19.54 5.43
CA MET A 239 13.70 20.54 6.11
C MET A 239 13.88 21.92 5.50
N LEU A 240 12.79 22.69 5.46
CA LEU A 240 12.84 24.06 4.93
C LEU A 240 13.10 25.01 6.09
N TYR A 241 14.03 25.94 5.90
CA TYR A 241 14.34 26.94 6.93
C TYR A 241 14.43 28.33 6.31
N ARG A 242 14.03 29.33 7.10
CA ARG A 242 14.05 30.74 6.71
C ARG A 242 15.45 31.32 6.91
N THR A 243 15.99 31.95 5.88
CA THR A 243 17.25 32.70 5.91
C THR A 243 17.02 34.16 5.51
N THR A 244 18.05 35.01 5.65
CA THR A 244 18.02 36.39 5.17
C THR A 244 17.85 36.50 3.65
N GLU A 245 18.19 35.46 2.90
CA GLU A 245 18.11 35.41 1.43
C GLU A 245 16.82 34.73 0.92
N GLY A 246 15.95 34.27 1.84
CA GLY A 246 14.74 33.51 1.52
C GLY A 246 14.73 32.13 2.17
N ILE A 247 13.84 31.25 1.72
CA ILE A 247 13.69 29.91 2.25
C ILE A 247 14.61 28.95 1.50
N LYS A 248 15.37 28.13 2.23
CA LYS A 248 16.30 27.13 1.70
C LYS A 248 15.94 25.75 2.22
N LEU A 249 16.32 24.72 1.46
CA LEU A 249 16.20 23.31 1.85
C LEU A 249 17.50 22.85 2.51
N ASP A 250 17.43 22.32 3.71
CA ASP A 250 18.52 21.62 4.38
C ASP A 250 18.38 20.11 4.15
N GLU A 251 19.13 19.61 3.17
CA GLU A 251 19.15 18.19 2.82
C GLU A 251 19.95 17.35 3.85
N ALA A 252 20.81 17.97 4.66
CA ALA A 252 21.58 17.24 5.67
C ALA A 252 20.69 16.72 6.81
N VAL A 253 19.59 17.43 7.11
CA VAL A 253 18.61 17.00 8.12
C VAL A 253 17.92 15.70 7.72
N ALA A 254 17.79 15.40 6.42
CA ALA A 254 17.19 14.15 5.95
C ALA A 254 17.98 12.89 6.37
N VAL A 255 19.24 13.04 6.78
CA VAL A 255 20.05 11.95 7.34
C VAL A 255 19.58 11.58 8.74
N LEU A 256 19.14 12.55 9.54
CA LEU A 256 18.66 12.35 10.91
C LEU A 256 17.15 12.07 10.96
N THR A 257 16.41 12.67 10.03
CA THR A 257 14.96 12.58 9.93
C THR A 257 14.60 12.25 8.49
N PRO A 258 14.67 10.97 8.08
CA PRO A 258 14.46 10.60 6.69
C PRO A 258 12.99 10.76 6.26
N PRO A 259 12.73 10.95 4.95
CA PRO A 259 11.38 11.00 4.43
C PRO A 259 10.67 9.65 4.59
N ILE A 260 9.43 9.68 5.06
CA ILE A 260 8.62 8.47 5.24
C ILE A 260 7.89 8.18 3.93
N MET A 261 8.41 7.22 3.17
CA MET A 261 7.90 6.84 1.85
C MET A 261 7.17 5.48 1.85
N ASP A 262 7.21 4.74 2.95
CA ASP A 262 6.59 3.41 3.07
C ASP A 262 5.12 3.49 3.54
N PHE A 263 4.29 2.52 3.10
CA PHE A 263 2.94 2.30 3.65
C PHE A 263 2.59 0.80 3.81
N PRO A 264 2.18 0.33 5.01
CA PRO A 264 2.15 1.07 6.28
C PRO A 264 3.56 1.48 6.72
N ASN A 265 3.66 2.51 7.57
CA ASN A 265 4.94 2.96 8.12
C ASN A 265 5.67 1.78 8.77
N LYS A 266 6.91 1.52 8.36
CA LYS A 266 7.73 0.47 8.97
C LYS A 266 8.33 0.96 10.28
N LYS A 267 8.50 0.06 11.24
CA LYS A 267 9.34 0.34 12.41
C LYS A 267 10.79 0.14 12.01
N HIS A 268 11.60 1.15 12.25
CA HIS A 268 13.04 1.10 11.97
C HIS A 268 13.80 0.89 13.29
N GLY A 269 14.74 -0.05 13.30
CA GLY A 269 15.56 -0.42 14.47
C GLY A 269 16.89 0.34 14.57
N ASP A 270 17.06 1.42 13.81
CA ASP A 270 18.32 2.16 13.65
C ASP A 270 18.47 3.35 14.62
N GLY A 271 17.47 3.60 15.47
CA GLY A 271 17.49 4.66 16.47
C GLY A 271 17.31 6.08 15.91
N LEU A 272 16.98 6.23 14.62
CA LEU A 272 16.64 7.51 14.00
C LEU A 272 15.17 7.90 14.25
N ASP A 273 14.86 9.19 14.11
CA ASP A 273 13.48 9.67 14.17
C ASP A 273 12.79 9.49 12.81
N HIS A 274 12.12 8.36 12.65
CA HIS A 274 11.29 8.04 11.49
C HIS A 274 9.83 8.50 11.63
N THR A 275 9.52 9.27 12.68
CA THR A 275 8.15 9.71 12.97
C THR A 275 7.93 11.13 12.51
N SER A 276 8.90 12.02 12.70
CA SER A 276 8.83 13.41 12.27
C SER A 276 8.74 13.59 10.75
N GLY A 277 9.32 12.65 10.00
CA GLY A 277 9.38 12.67 8.53
C GLY A 277 10.14 13.86 7.96
N ALA A 278 10.15 14.02 6.64
CA ALA A 278 10.84 15.12 5.96
C ALA A 278 10.03 15.66 4.79
N TYR A 279 10.30 16.91 4.41
CA TYR A 279 9.78 17.50 3.18
C TYR A 279 10.49 16.87 1.97
N VAL A 280 9.73 16.52 0.94
CA VAL A 280 10.18 15.87 -0.29
C VAL A 280 9.77 16.73 -1.49
N GLU A 281 10.73 17.06 -2.35
CA GLU A 281 10.56 17.83 -3.58
C GLU A 281 10.92 16.95 -4.79
N TRP A 282 9.94 16.64 -5.65
CA TRP A 282 10.16 15.90 -6.91
C TRP A 282 10.45 16.84 -8.08
N PHE A 283 9.84 18.02 -8.06
CA PHE A 283 10.04 19.06 -9.07
C PHE A 283 10.36 20.38 -8.38
N ALA A 284 11.33 21.13 -8.89
CA ALA A 284 11.62 22.46 -8.39
C ALA A 284 10.51 23.46 -8.79
N PRO A 285 10.22 24.49 -7.96
CA PRO A 285 9.22 25.49 -8.27
C PRO A 285 9.59 26.29 -9.53
N TYR A 286 8.59 26.55 -10.37
CA TYR A 286 8.73 27.50 -11.47
C TYR A 286 8.90 28.92 -10.91
N ARG A 287 9.89 29.63 -11.44
CA ARG A 287 10.15 31.03 -11.11
C ARG A 287 10.17 31.84 -12.40
N ASP A 288 9.51 33.00 -12.38
CA ASP A 288 9.54 33.94 -13.49
C ASP A 288 10.92 34.60 -13.66
N GLU A 289 11.06 35.48 -14.65
CA GLU A 289 12.29 36.23 -14.92
C GLU A 289 12.79 37.06 -13.73
N ASN A 290 11.91 37.37 -12.77
CA ASN A 290 12.21 38.11 -11.55
C ASN A 290 12.46 37.20 -10.34
N GLY A 291 12.50 35.88 -10.53
CA GLY A 291 12.69 34.88 -9.48
C GLY A 291 11.45 34.63 -8.62
N ARG A 292 10.28 35.17 -9.00
CA ARG A 292 9.01 35.08 -8.25
C ARG A 292 8.16 33.91 -8.75
N ILE A 293 7.42 33.32 -7.83
CA ILE A 293 6.45 32.28 -8.14
C ILE A 293 5.09 32.96 -8.39
N PRO A 294 4.48 32.81 -9.59
CA PRO A 294 3.19 33.42 -9.89
C PRO A 294 2.08 33.03 -8.91
N ASP A 295 1.23 33.99 -8.56
CA ASP A 295 0.10 33.75 -7.67
C ASP A 295 -0.88 32.73 -8.29
N GLY A 296 -1.29 31.75 -7.50
CA GLY A 296 -2.25 30.72 -7.91
C GLY A 296 -1.66 29.61 -8.79
N LEU A 297 -0.35 29.63 -9.08
CA LEU A 297 0.30 28.52 -9.79
C LEU A 297 0.27 27.23 -8.94
N TYR A 298 0.57 27.34 -7.64
CA TYR A 298 0.58 26.22 -6.72
C TYR A 298 -0.52 26.34 -5.66
N THR A 299 -1.13 25.21 -5.32
CA THR A 299 -2.00 25.06 -4.15
C THR A 299 -1.50 23.92 -3.29
N ALA A 300 -1.84 23.95 -2.00
CA ALA A 300 -1.50 22.91 -1.06
C ALA A 300 -2.75 22.17 -0.60
N TRP A 301 -2.65 20.86 -0.45
CA TRP A 301 -3.70 19.98 0.07
C TRP A 301 -3.21 19.36 1.36
N HIS A 302 -4.02 19.42 2.42
CA HIS A 302 -3.52 19.05 3.74
C HIS A 302 -4.54 18.26 4.57
N ASP A 303 -4.08 17.15 5.14
CA ASP A 303 -4.73 16.44 6.24
C ASP A 303 -3.97 16.72 7.55
N PRO A 304 -4.59 17.42 8.52
CA PRO A 304 -3.93 17.78 9.77
C PRO A 304 -3.67 16.59 10.70
N VAL A 305 -2.61 16.69 11.49
CA VAL A 305 -2.35 15.75 12.61
C VAL A 305 -3.54 15.76 13.57
N ALA A 306 -4.12 14.58 13.84
CA ALA A 306 -5.16 14.45 14.85
C ALA A 306 -4.61 14.73 16.25
N VAL A 307 -5.16 15.75 16.92
CA VAL A 307 -4.88 16.05 18.33
C VAL A 307 -5.91 15.30 19.18
N ASP A 308 -5.54 14.11 19.67
CA ASP A 308 -6.39 13.38 20.61
C ASP A 308 -6.50 14.15 21.93
N LYS A 309 -7.72 14.31 22.42
CA LYS A 309 -8.01 15.06 23.65
C LYS A 309 -7.62 14.29 24.92
N ASP A 310 -7.35 12.99 24.81
CA ASP A 310 -6.89 12.12 25.90
C ASP A 310 -5.37 11.91 25.81
N LYS A 311 -4.63 12.53 26.74
CA LYS A 311 -3.17 12.44 26.83
C LYS A 311 -2.64 11.03 27.15
N ASP A 312 -3.50 10.15 27.67
CA ASP A 312 -3.10 8.81 28.14
C ASP A 312 -3.17 7.72 27.05
N LYS A 313 -3.55 8.07 25.81
CA LYS A 313 -3.57 7.18 24.64
C LYS A 313 -2.76 7.72 23.46
N ILE A 314 -1.72 8.52 23.72
CA ILE A 314 -0.82 8.97 22.66
C ILE A 314 0.04 7.79 22.25
N SER A 315 -0.46 6.94 21.35
CA SER A 315 0.37 5.99 20.64
C SER A 315 1.02 6.73 19.47
N ILE A 316 2.29 6.45 19.22
CA ILE A 316 3.07 6.95 18.07
C ILE A 316 2.49 6.40 16.73
N VAL A 317 1.48 5.52 16.80
CA VAL A 317 0.91 4.74 15.70
C VAL A 317 -0.34 5.41 15.10
N ASP A 318 -0.89 6.45 15.72
CA ASP A 318 -2.16 7.06 15.32
C ASP A 318 -1.94 8.36 14.52
N SER A 319 -2.42 8.42 13.26
CA SER A 319 -2.55 9.56 12.32
C SER A 319 -1.35 10.51 12.16
N ALA A 320 -0.76 10.58 10.96
CA ALA A 320 0.28 11.54 10.62
C ALA A 320 -0.27 12.76 9.87
N GLY A 321 0.47 13.87 9.89
CA GLY A 321 0.14 15.00 9.04
C GLY A 321 0.60 14.74 7.62
N ALA A 322 -0.25 15.05 6.64
CA ALA A 322 0.08 14.93 5.23
C ALA A 322 -0.20 16.25 4.50
N THR A 323 0.79 16.75 3.77
CA THR A 323 0.67 17.95 2.95
C THR A 323 1.23 17.69 1.57
N TYR A 324 0.44 17.97 0.53
CA TYR A 324 0.86 17.88 -0.87
C TYR A 324 0.84 19.25 -1.52
N ILE A 325 1.86 19.55 -2.31
CA ILE A 325 1.89 20.72 -3.19
C ILE A 325 1.50 20.26 -4.59
N TYR A 326 0.48 20.92 -5.12
CA TYR A 326 -0.09 20.63 -6.42
C TYR A 326 0.09 21.83 -7.35
N GLU A 327 0.57 21.55 -8.56
CA GLU A 327 0.69 22.52 -9.63
C GLU A 327 -0.62 22.58 -10.42
N ASN A 328 -1.30 23.73 -10.37
CA ASN A 328 -2.56 23.92 -11.06
C ASN A 328 -2.36 23.88 -12.58
N ILE A 329 -3.42 23.55 -13.32
CA ILE A 329 -3.44 23.70 -14.78
C ILE A 329 -3.13 25.16 -15.11
N ASN A 330 -2.11 25.38 -15.93
CA ASN A 330 -1.59 26.71 -16.19
C ASN A 330 -0.88 26.79 -17.55
N ASN A 331 -0.61 28.02 -18.01
CA ASN A 331 0.08 28.30 -19.26
C ASN A 331 1.58 28.60 -19.09
N PHE A 332 2.08 28.70 -17.86
CA PHE A 332 3.51 28.95 -17.57
C PHE A 332 4.36 27.70 -17.79
N THR A 333 3.80 26.52 -17.49
CA THR A 333 4.44 25.22 -17.64
C THR A 333 3.56 24.27 -18.47
N PRO A 334 3.45 24.50 -19.80
CA PRO A 334 2.49 23.79 -20.66
C PRO A 334 2.60 22.26 -20.64
N SER A 335 3.77 21.72 -20.27
CA SER A 335 4.03 20.28 -20.18
C SER A 335 3.94 19.71 -18.75
N LYS A 336 3.76 20.53 -17.70
CA LYS A 336 3.86 20.11 -16.29
C LYS A 336 2.67 20.45 -15.39
N GLY A 337 1.67 21.24 -15.82
CA GLY A 337 0.48 21.48 -14.99
C GLY A 337 -0.29 20.19 -14.60
N ASP A 338 -1.13 20.25 -13.58
CA ASP A 338 -1.94 19.12 -13.09
C ASP A 338 -1.12 17.95 -12.51
N ILE A 339 -0.14 18.25 -11.65
CA ILE A 339 0.72 17.24 -10.99
C ILE A 339 0.98 17.58 -9.53
N ILE A 340 1.34 16.56 -8.74
CA ILE A 340 1.90 16.73 -7.41
C ILE A 340 3.41 16.97 -7.56
N VAL A 341 3.93 18.05 -6.96
CA VAL A 341 5.32 18.47 -7.12
C VAL A 341 6.18 18.29 -5.88
N ALA A 342 5.55 18.28 -4.70
CA ALA A 342 6.22 18.10 -3.43
C ALA A 342 5.24 17.58 -2.36
N ALA A 343 5.78 17.04 -1.29
CA ALA A 343 5.01 16.61 -0.12
C ALA A 343 5.77 16.87 1.18
N TYR A 344 5.03 17.00 2.27
CA TYR A 344 5.55 16.87 3.62
C TYR A 344 4.64 15.90 4.37
N TYR A 345 5.22 14.83 4.89
CA TYR A 345 4.48 13.81 5.63
C TYR A 345 5.26 13.42 6.88
N GLY A 346 4.57 13.44 8.02
CA GLY A 346 5.16 13.07 9.31
C GLY A 346 4.33 13.52 10.50
N ARG A 347 4.79 13.13 11.68
CA ARG A 347 4.20 13.45 12.99
C ARG A 347 5.34 13.78 13.96
N PRO A 348 5.88 15.01 13.93
CA PRO A 348 6.87 15.42 14.91
C PRO A 348 6.26 15.41 16.32
N PRO A 349 7.09 15.27 17.37
CA PRO A 349 6.62 15.19 18.75
C PRO A 349 5.78 16.40 19.18
N ILE A 350 6.04 17.56 18.57
CA ILE A 350 5.35 18.82 18.83
C ILE A 350 4.55 19.21 17.57
N VAL A 351 3.23 19.32 17.70
CA VAL A 351 2.33 19.68 16.59
C VAL A 351 2.63 21.07 16.02
N ASP A 352 3.07 22.00 16.87
CA ASP A 352 3.48 23.34 16.43
C ASP A 352 4.70 23.29 15.50
N ASP A 353 5.64 22.34 15.67
CA ASP A 353 6.79 22.17 14.78
C ASP A 353 6.33 21.71 13.39
N TYR A 354 5.34 20.80 13.34
CA TYR A 354 4.71 20.40 12.07
C TYR A 354 4.08 21.62 11.38
N ASN A 355 3.32 22.42 12.12
CA ASN A 355 2.64 23.60 11.58
C ASN A 355 3.64 24.67 11.11
N GLU A 356 4.74 24.89 11.83
CA GLU A 356 5.79 25.81 11.41
C GLU A 356 6.40 25.38 10.08
N GLN A 357 6.75 24.09 9.96
CA GLN A 357 7.29 23.52 8.74
C GLN A 357 6.27 23.62 7.59
N LEU A 358 5.00 23.28 7.86
CA LEU A 358 3.88 23.43 6.91
C LEU A 358 3.78 24.85 6.35
N PHE A 359 3.68 25.88 7.20
CA PHE A 359 3.56 27.26 6.72
C PHE A 359 4.84 27.74 6.01
N THR A 360 6.00 27.21 6.37
CA THR A 360 7.25 27.45 5.64
C THR A 360 7.21 26.84 4.24
N VAL A 361 6.64 25.64 4.08
CA VAL A 361 6.38 25.04 2.75
C VAL A 361 5.43 25.94 1.94
N LEU A 362 4.34 26.44 2.53
CA LEU A 362 3.40 27.33 1.83
C LEU A 362 4.07 28.63 1.35
N ASP A 363 4.94 29.22 2.17
CA ASP A 363 5.70 30.41 1.80
C ASP A 363 6.72 30.11 0.68
N TYR A 364 7.42 28.97 0.75
CA TYR A 364 8.40 28.57 -0.26
C TYR A 364 7.78 28.38 -1.65
N TRP A 365 6.55 27.86 -1.71
CA TRP A 365 5.79 27.62 -2.95
C TRP A 365 4.86 28.76 -3.35
N ASN A 366 4.77 29.83 -2.56
CA ASN A 366 3.73 30.86 -2.68
C ASN A 366 2.30 30.25 -2.82
N ALA A 367 2.03 29.20 -2.05
CA ALA A 367 0.81 28.42 -2.17
C ALA A 367 -0.24 28.87 -1.14
N LYS A 368 -1.52 28.65 -1.49
CA LYS A 368 -2.63 28.65 -0.53
C LYS A 368 -3.08 27.23 -0.28
N MET A 369 -3.49 26.95 0.95
CA MET A 369 -3.79 25.61 1.41
C MET A 369 -5.27 25.37 1.63
N LEU A 370 -5.78 24.27 1.08
CA LEU A 370 -7.05 23.68 1.48
C LEU A 370 -6.79 22.48 2.40
N PHE A 371 -7.53 22.40 3.50
CA PHE A 371 -7.31 21.40 4.55
C PHE A 371 -8.62 20.82 5.09
N GLU A 372 -8.57 19.62 5.67
CA GLU A 372 -9.70 19.07 6.44
C GLU A 372 -9.89 19.85 7.75
N ASN A 373 -11.06 20.46 7.95
CA ASN A 373 -11.33 21.34 9.09
C ASN A 373 -11.91 20.59 10.32
N ASP A 374 -12.15 19.28 10.21
CA ASP A 374 -12.75 18.52 11.31
C ASP A 374 -11.74 18.16 12.41
N ARG A 375 -10.43 18.33 12.14
CA ARG A 375 -9.33 17.86 13.00
C ARG A 375 -8.12 18.81 12.94
N GLY A 376 -7.28 18.79 13.98
CA GLY A 376 -6.02 19.54 14.06
C GLY A 376 -6.13 20.98 14.59
N ASP A 377 -4.98 21.66 14.65
CA ASP A 377 -4.81 23.02 15.21
C ASP A 377 -4.41 24.09 14.16
N VAL A 378 -4.74 23.85 12.88
CA VAL A 378 -4.33 24.70 11.76
C VAL A 378 -4.89 26.12 11.88
N ILE A 379 -6.19 26.27 12.18
CA ILE A 379 -6.82 27.61 12.27
C ILE A 379 -6.30 28.42 13.46
N PRO A 380 -6.23 27.88 14.69
CA PRO A 380 -5.68 28.64 15.81
C PRO A 380 -4.20 29.00 15.63
N TYR A 381 -3.38 28.10 15.08
CA TYR A 381 -1.99 28.39 14.71
C TYR A 381 -1.91 29.54 13.70
N ALA A 382 -2.68 29.47 12.61
CA ALA A 382 -2.72 30.51 11.58
C ALA A 382 -3.15 31.88 12.14
N LYS A 383 -4.09 31.91 13.10
CA LYS A 383 -4.48 33.14 13.80
C LYS A 383 -3.35 33.70 14.67
N ARG A 384 -2.67 32.83 15.44
CA ARG A 384 -1.59 33.19 16.36
C ARG A 384 -0.40 33.79 15.61
N PHE A 385 -0.03 33.21 14.47
CA PHE A 385 1.14 33.62 13.67
C PHE A 385 0.80 34.47 12.43
N LYS A 386 -0.47 34.87 12.27
CA LYS A 386 -0.96 35.75 11.18
C LYS A 386 -0.79 35.17 9.76
N HIS A 387 -1.01 33.87 9.60
CA HIS A 387 -0.97 33.16 8.30
C HIS A 387 -2.36 32.87 7.70
N LEU A 388 -3.40 33.63 8.08
CA LEU A 388 -4.76 33.40 7.57
C LEU A 388 -4.90 33.61 6.05
N ASP A 389 -4.02 34.42 5.45
CA ASP A 389 -3.94 34.67 4.02
C ASP A 389 -3.47 33.45 3.21
N ARG A 390 -2.80 32.50 3.88
CA ARG A 390 -2.35 31.22 3.32
C ARG A 390 -3.43 30.15 3.31
N LEU A 391 -4.57 30.36 3.98
CA LEU A 391 -5.65 29.39 4.02
C LEU A 391 -6.64 29.60 2.85
N MET A 392 -7.31 28.54 2.43
CA MET A 392 -8.41 28.55 1.47
C MET A 392 -9.74 28.32 2.16
N ARG A 393 -10.77 29.02 1.68
CA ARG A 393 -12.15 28.78 2.11
C ARG A 393 -12.72 27.53 1.46
N GLU A 394 -13.77 26.98 2.06
CA GLU A 394 -14.49 25.82 1.53
C GLU A 394 -14.89 26.05 0.06
N PRO A 395 -14.52 25.13 -0.87
CA PRO A 395 -14.91 25.21 -2.27
C PRO A 395 -16.42 25.14 -2.46
N ASP A 396 -16.94 25.91 -3.42
CA ASP A 396 -18.35 25.89 -3.76
C ASP A 396 -18.67 24.77 -4.76
N ILE A 397 -19.27 23.68 -4.26
CA ILE A 397 -19.63 22.51 -5.08
C ILE A 397 -21.06 22.69 -5.60
N GLY A 398 -21.31 23.74 -6.37
CA GLY A 398 -22.65 24.11 -6.86
C GLY A 398 -23.35 23.04 -7.71
N HIS A 399 -22.61 22.06 -8.23
CA HIS A 399 -23.14 20.96 -9.06
C HIS A 399 -23.70 19.78 -8.24
N ALA A 400 -23.48 19.71 -6.92
CA ALA A 400 -23.93 18.61 -6.09
C ALA A 400 -24.61 19.12 -4.81
N LYS A 401 -25.93 19.28 -4.85
CA LYS A 401 -26.76 19.72 -3.70
C LYS A 401 -26.62 18.83 -2.46
N GLU A 402 -26.23 17.57 -2.63
CA GLU A 402 -25.98 16.62 -1.53
C GLU A 402 -24.63 16.89 -0.83
N LEU A 403 -23.70 17.57 -1.52
CA LEU A 403 -22.37 17.92 -1.02
C LEU A 403 -22.32 19.36 -0.50
N SER A 404 -23.34 20.20 -0.74
CA SER A 404 -23.35 21.59 -0.28
C SER A 404 -23.60 21.68 1.23
N GLY A 405 -22.67 22.31 1.96
CA GLY A 405 -22.83 22.61 3.39
C GLY A 405 -23.92 23.65 3.63
N LYS A 406 -24.58 23.60 4.80
CA LYS A 406 -25.74 24.46 5.09
C LYS A 406 -25.41 25.92 5.43
N HIS A 407 -24.17 26.31 5.71
CA HIS A 407 -23.82 27.66 6.22
C HIS A 407 -22.57 28.25 5.52
N GLY A 408 -22.40 29.58 5.57
CA GLY A 408 -21.44 30.35 4.76
C GLY A 408 -19.98 29.87 4.82
N ARG A 409 -19.20 30.21 3.77
CA ARG A 409 -17.84 29.69 3.52
C ARG A 409 -16.90 29.84 4.72
N THR A 410 -16.67 28.75 5.45
CA THR A 410 -15.65 28.58 6.48
C THR A 410 -14.27 28.28 5.87
N TRP A 411 -13.21 28.29 6.70
CA TRP A 411 -11.87 27.86 6.28
C TRP A 411 -11.80 26.33 6.20
N GLY A 412 -11.17 25.79 5.15
CA GLY A 412 -11.05 24.34 4.95
C GLY A 412 -12.35 23.65 4.51
N VAL A 413 -12.34 22.32 4.51
CA VAL A 413 -13.50 21.47 4.14
C VAL A 413 -13.84 20.53 5.29
N SER A 414 -15.12 20.39 5.61
CA SER A 414 -15.60 19.34 6.53
C SER A 414 -15.82 18.03 5.75
N MET A 415 -15.23 16.93 6.19
CA MET A 415 -15.28 15.62 5.54
C MET A 415 -16.25 14.68 6.26
N ASN A 416 -17.44 14.51 5.68
CA ASN A 416 -18.34 13.42 6.04
C ASN A 416 -18.12 12.19 5.12
N GLU A 417 -18.69 11.04 5.50
CA GLU A 417 -18.54 9.79 4.74
C GLU A 417 -18.97 9.91 3.26
N PRO A 418 -20.09 10.56 2.90
CA PRO A 418 -20.43 10.83 1.49
C PRO A 418 -19.37 11.65 0.74
N ARG A 419 -18.83 12.71 1.37
CA ARG A 419 -17.74 13.50 0.79
C ARG A 419 -16.52 12.63 0.58
N LYS A 420 -16.07 11.86 1.58
CA LYS A 420 -14.94 10.93 1.42
C LYS A 420 -15.14 9.98 0.23
N LEU A 421 -16.30 9.35 0.12
CA LEU A 421 -16.62 8.48 -1.02
C LEU A 421 -16.55 9.22 -2.36
N HIS A 422 -17.14 10.40 -2.49
CA HIS A 422 -17.09 11.20 -3.73
C HIS A 422 -15.68 11.67 -4.08
N GLY A 423 -14.94 12.16 -3.09
CA GLY A 423 -13.57 12.62 -3.25
C GLY A 423 -12.63 11.50 -3.72
N VAL A 424 -12.82 10.28 -3.22
CA VAL A 424 -12.11 9.08 -3.71
C VAL A 424 -12.42 8.80 -5.18
N LYS A 425 -13.67 8.97 -5.64
CA LYS A 425 -14.01 8.85 -7.07
C LYS A 425 -13.28 9.89 -7.89
N TYR A 426 -13.31 11.14 -7.45
CA TYR A 426 -12.62 12.24 -8.14
C TYR A 426 -11.12 12.00 -8.21
N PHE A 427 -10.51 11.51 -7.13
CA PHE A 427 -9.08 11.20 -7.11
C PHE A 427 -8.75 10.05 -8.08
N LYS A 428 -9.58 9.00 -8.12
CA LYS A 428 -9.44 7.91 -9.09
C LYS A 428 -9.51 8.41 -10.53
N ASP A 429 -10.53 9.21 -10.85
CA ASP A 429 -10.71 9.77 -12.19
C ASP A 429 -9.54 10.67 -12.58
N TRP A 430 -9.05 11.46 -11.62
CA TRP A 430 -7.88 12.32 -11.80
C TRP A 430 -6.63 11.50 -12.10
N MET A 431 -6.32 10.45 -11.31
CA MET A 431 -5.17 9.57 -11.59
C MET A 431 -5.23 8.94 -12.98
N MET A 432 -6.43 8.55 -13.42
CA MET A 432 -6.68 7.90 -14.71
C MET A 432 -6.84 8.89 -15.88
N THR A 433 -6.69 10.20 -15.64
CA THR A 433 -6.79 11.20 -16.69
C THR A 433 -5.61 11.08 -17.64
N LYS A 434 -5.90 10.92 -18.94
CA LYS A 434 -4.90 10.82 -20.01
C LYS A 434 -4.30 12.18 -20.31
N ARG A 435 -2.98 12.28 -20.19
CA ARG A 435 -2.18 13.46 -20.55
C ARG A 435 -1.63 13.40 -21.97
N GLY A 436 -1.34 12.19 -22.46
CA GLY A 436 -0.68 12.02 -23.74
C GLY A 436 -0.51 10.55 -24.13
N VAL A 437 0.40 10.31 -25.06
CA VAL A 437 0.79 8.97 -25.50
C VAL A 437 2.32 8.85 -25.47
N ASP A 438 2.81 7.68 -25.08
CA ASP A 438 4.24 7.37 -25.11
C ASP A 438 4.70 7.02 -26.54
N LYS A 439 6.00 6.74 -26.70
CA LYS A 439 6.60 6.35 -27.99
C LYS A 439 6.02 5.05 -28.56
N ASN A 440 5.42 4.21 -27.72
CA ASN A 440 4.86 2.91 -28.08
C ASN A 440 3.34 2.98 -28.29
N GLY A 441 2.73 4.17 -28.16
CA GLY A 441 1.29 4.39 -28.30
C GLY A 441 0.47 4.13 -27.04
N ASN A 442 1.09 3.81 -25.90
CA ASN A 442 0.38 3.64 -24.63
C ASN A 442 -0.03 5.00 -24.05
N ALA A 443 -1.14 5.05 -23.32
CA ALA A 443 -1.59 6.28 -22.68
C ALA A 443 -0.66 6.68 -21.51
N ILE A 444 -0.24 7.94 -21.48
CA ILE A 444 0.42 8.52 -20.31
C ILE A 444 -0.67 9.13 -19.43
N LEU A 445 -0.76 8.68 -18.18
CA LEU A 445 -1.76 9.11 -17.20
C LEU A 445 -1.16 10.08 -16.18
N ASN A 446 -2.01 10.84 -15.47
CA ASN A 446 -1.58 11.62 -14.30
C ASN A 446 -0.90 10.74 -13.23
N LEU A 447 -1.40 9.50 -13.07
CA LEU A 447 -0.82 8.49 -12.21
C LEU A 447 0.70 8.31 -12.39
N HIS A 448 1.20 8.37 -13.63
CA HIS A 448 2.63 8.16 -13.92
C HIS A 448 3.54 9.28 -13.39
N TYR A 449 2.95 10.41 -12.94
CA TYR A 449 3.66 11.54 -12.32
C TYR A 449 3.51 11.57 -10.79
N ILE A 450 2.92 10.53 -10.19
CA ILE A 450 2.91 10.35 -8.74
C ILE A 450 4.17 9.56 -8.37
N TYR A 451 5.09 10.22 -7.66
CA TYR A 451 6.36 9.65 -7.21
C TYR A 451 6.39 9.36 -5.70
N ASP A 452 5.28 9.60 -5.01
CA ASP A 452 5.11 9.27 -3.60
C ASP A 452 4.69 7.80 -3.46
N ALA A 453 5.64 6.94 -3.06
CA ALA A 453 5.39 5.54 -2.82
C ALA A 453 4.36 5.30 -1.70
N GLY A 454 4.31 6.17 -0.69
CA GLY A 454 3.37 6.08 0.41
C GLY A 454 1.94 6.34 -0.05
N LEU A 455 1.72 7.38 -0.85
CA LEU A 455 0.40 7.69 -1.44
C LEU A 455 -0.10 6.58 -2.38
N LEU A 456 0.79 6.02 -3.21
CA LEU A 456 0.47 4.90 -4.07
C LEU A 456 0.15 3.63 -3.25
N GLY A 457 0.92 3.37 -2.20
CA GLY A 457 0.69 2.29 -1.26
C GLY A 457 -0.65 2.42 -0.52
N GLU A 458 -0.99 3.63 -0.06
CA GLU A 458 -2.30 3.94 0.52
C GLU A 458 -3.43 3.72 -0.50
N SER A 459 -3.24 4.16 -1.75
CA SER A 459 -4.22 3.98 -2.82
C SER A 459 -4.49 2.50 -3.13
N LEU A 460 -3.46 1.65 -3.15
CA LEU A 460 -3.62 0.20 -3.32
C LEU A 460 -4.36 -0.45 -2.16
N LYS A 461 -4.17 0.08 -0.95
CA LYS A 461 -4.69 -0.50 0.28
C LYS A 461 -5.98 0.17 0.78
N TRP A 462 -6.46 1.21 0.10
CA TRP A 462 -7.54 2.03 0.59
C TRP A 462 -8.82 1.25 0.92
N ASP A 463 -9.39 1.59 2.08
CA ASP A 463 -10.73 1.26 2.50
C ASP A 463 -11.36 2.45 3.26
N ILE A 464 -12.67 2.39 3.51
CA ILE A 464 -13.41 3.54 4.09
C ILE A 464 -13.11 3.79 5.58
N ASN A 465 -12.65 2.78 6.31
CA ASN A 465 -12.51 2.80 7.77
C ASN A 465 -11.04 2.93 8.23
N GLY A 466 -10.09 2.64 7.35
CA GLY A 466 -8.67 2.66 7.63
C GLY A 466 -8.10 4.06 7.67
N ASN A 467 -6.87 4.15 8.18
CA ASN A 467 -6.14 5.40 8.23
C ASN A 467 -5.28 5.58 6.97
N PHE A 468 -5.57 6.61 6.18
CA PHE A 468 -4.94 6.91 4.90
C PHE A 468 -4.69 8.42 4.80
N ASP A 469 -3.86 8.97 5.69
CA ASP A 469 -3.66 10.41 5.87
C ASP A 469 -3.19 11.10 4.55
N ARG A 470 -2.30 10.45 3.76
CA ARG A 470 -1.84 11.02 2.48
C ARG A 470 -2.97 11.11 1.46
N LEU A 471 -3.77 10.05 1.37
CA LEU A 471 -4.90 10.02 0.46
C LEU A 471 -6.01 10.99 0.91
N SER A 472 -6.26 11.13 2.20
CA SER A 472 -7.19 12.11 2.77
C SER A 472 -6.82 13.54 2.35
N ALA A 473 -5.54 13.91 2.43
CA ALA A 473 -5.06 15.20 1.93
C ALA A 473 -5.38 15.38 0.43
N CYS A 474 -5.09 14.36 -0.39
CA CYS A 474 -5.39 14.40 -1.83
C CYS A 474 -6.90 14.50 -2.12
N ILE A 475 -7.75 13.81 -1.36
CA ILE A 475 -9.22 13.88 -1.45
C ILE A 475 -9.72 15.30 -1.22
N VAL A 476 -9.21 15.98 -0.18
CA VAL A 476 -9.53 17.40 0.08
C VAL A 476 -9.17 18.25 -1.13
N GLY A 477 -7.99 18.03 -1.72
CA GLY A 477 -7.52 18.71 -2.92
C GLY A 477 -8.42 18.54 -4.14
N GLN A 478 -9.07 17.37 -4.31
CA GLN A 478 -9.96 17.14 -5.45
C GLN A 478 -11.15 18.10 -5.48
N TYR A 479 -11.64 18.54 -4.33
CA TYR A 479 -12.73 19.53 -4.28
C TYR A 479 -12.31 20.89 -4.83
N GLN A 480 -11.06 21.28 -4.58
CA GLN A 480 -10.47 22.49 -5.16
C GLN A 480 -10.36 22.37 -6.68
N ILE A 481 -9.85 21.25 -7.20
CA ILE A 481 -9.76 21.01 -8.64
C ILE A 481 -11.14 21.11 -9.30
N LYS A 482 -12.16 20.46 -8.73
CA LYS A 482 -13.52 20.47 -9.29
C LYS A 482 -14.15 21.87 -9.29
N GLU A 483 -13.93 22.66 -8.25
CA GLU A 483 -14.39 24.04 -8.22
C GLU A 483 -13.68 24.90 -9.28
N SER A 484 -12.35 24.77 -9.41
CA SER A 484 -11.58 25.49 -10.44
C SER A 484 -12.05 25.16 -11.85
N LEU A 485 -12.24 23.87 -12.17
CA LEU A 485 -12.76 23.43 -13.48
C LEU A 485 -14.17 23.96 -13.74
N HIS A 486 -15.03 23.99 -12.72
CA HIS A 486 -16.38 24.55 -12.86
C HIS A 486 -16.34 26.05 -13.15
N LYS A 487 -15.51 26.82 -12.45
CA LYS A 487 -15.35 28.27 -12.69
C LYS A 487 -14.84 28.57 -14.10
N ILE A 488 -13.87 27.80 -14.59
CA ILE A 488 -13.37 27.92 -15.97
C ILE A 488 -14.50 27.65 -16.97
N GLY A 489 -15.24 26.54 -16.80
CA GLY A 489 -16.34 26.19 -17.70
C GLY A 489 -17.50 27.20 -17.71
N VAL A 490 -17.78 27.86 -16.58
CA VAL A 490 -18.78 28.95 -16.52
C VAL A 490 -18.30 30.18 -17.29
N ILE A 491 -17.02 30.56 -17.16
CA ILE A 491 -16.45 31.70 -17.91
C ILE A 491 -16.51 31.43 -19.42
N GLU A 492 -16.17 30.21 -19.87
CA GLU A 492 -16.26 29.85 -21.29
C GLU A 492 -17.70 29.85 -21.82
N GLN A 493 -18.69 29.48 -21.00
CA GLN A 493 -20.11 29.56 -21.36
C GLN A 493 -20.60 31.01 -21.46
N ASP A 494 -20.23 31.86 -20.51
CA ASP A 494 -20.58 33.30 -20.52
C ASP A 494 -19.90 34.04 -21.69
N GLU A 495 -18.68 33.66 -22.09
CA GLU A 495 -18.03 34.21 -23.29
C GLU A 495 -18.66 33.72 -24.60
N GLY A 496 -19.24 32.51 -24.60
CA GLY A 496 -20.03 31.96 -25.71
C GLY A 496 -21.41 32.63 -25.84
N GLU A 497 -21.99 33.08 -24.74
CA GLU A 497 -23.20 33.91 -24.69
C GLU A 497 -22.84 35.41 -24.73
N GLN A 498 -22.19 35.87 -25.81
CA GLN A 498 -22.13 37.31 -26.08
C GLN A 498 -23.55 37.88 -26.14
N ASP A 499 -23.89 38.67 -25.13
CA ASP A 499 -25.17 39.33 -24.92
C ASP A 499 -25.61 40.10 -26.17
N THR A 500 -26.52 39.49 -26.95
CA THR A 500 -27.12 40.09 -28.14
C THR A 500 -27.95 41.34 -27.84
N PHE A 501 -28.07 41.75 -26.57
CA PHE A 501 -28.78 42.95 -26.17
C PHE A 501 -28.15 44.24 -26.73
N PHE A 502 -26.82 44.35 -26.79
CA PHE A 502 -26.13 45.55 -27.26
C PHE A 502 -25.78 45.56 -28.76
N THR A 503 -25.94 44.44 -29.46
CA THR A 503 -25.63 44.30 -30.90
C THR A 503 -26.84 44.32 -31.82
N ARG A 504 -28.06 44.52 -31.29
CA ARG A 504 -29.26 44.69 -32.13
C ARG A 504 -29.16 45.96 -32.97
N LYS A 505 -29.12 45.81 -34.31
CA LYS A 505 -29.38 46.91 -35.24
C LYS A 505 -30.72 47.53 -34.89
N ARG A 506 -30.71 48.78 -34.43
CA ARG A 506 -31.92 49.61 -34.39
C ARG A 506 -32.39 49.76 -35.84
N TYR A 507 -33.55 49.20 -36.14
CA TYR A 507 -34.24 49.51 -37.39
C TYR A 507 -34.60 50.99 -37.35
N ASN A 508 -34.03 51.76 -38.29
CA ASN A 508 -34.48 53.10 -38.63
C ASN A 508 -35.75 53.02 -39.47
#